data_AF-A0A0C9SWI0-F1
#
_entry.id   AF-A0A0C9SWI0-F1
#
_cell.length_a   1.000
_cell.length_b   1.000
_cell.length_c   1.000
_cell.angle_alpha   90.00
_cell.angle_beta   90.00
_cell.angle_gamma   90.00
#
_symmetry.space_group_name_H-M   'P 1'
#
loop_
_entity.id
_entity.type
_entity.pdbx_description
1 polymer ?
#
loop_
_entity_poly.entity_id
_entity_poly.type
_entity_poly.pdbx_seq_one_letter_code
_entity_poly.pdbx_strand_id
1 'polypeptide(L)'
;PVLFLEVKPPFHLDHPSHRRRADAQVRERFYSLWVPGIPGQVLYGISAIGTTFAVYTLENDRITPVATPRSDDGMVDVAPGDRWEHDLV
;
A
#
# COMPACT_ATOMS: atom_id res chain seq x y z
N PRO A 1 -16.29 -6.75 6.70
CA PRO A 1 -15.29 -6.15 5.77
C PRO A 1 -14.82 -4.83 6.37
N VAL A 2 -13.51 -4.59 6.39
CA VAL A 2 -12.92 -3.33 6.90
C VAL A 2 -12.21 -2.65 5.74
N LEU A 3 -12.41 -1.34 5.61
CA LEU A 3 -11.69 -0.49 4.67
C LEU A 3 -10.95 0.58 5.47
N PHE A 4 -9.67 0.80 5.16
CA PHE A 4 -8.95 1.97 5.64
C PHE A 4 -8.34 2.76 4.46
N LEU A 5 -8.16 4.06 4.68
CA LEU A 5 -7.59 4.99 3.72
C LEU A 5 -6.41 5.72 4.38
N GLU A 6 -5.25 5.68 3.73
CA GLU A 6 -4.06 6.45 4.09
C GLU A 6 -3.85 7.53 3.02
N VAL A 7 -3.87 8.81 3.42
CA VAL A 7 -3.74 9.96 2.49
C VAL A 7 -2.39 10.63 2.68
N LYS A 8 -1.71 10.93 1.58
CA LYS A 8 -0.42 11.62 1.54
C LYS A 8 -0.45 12.82 0.58
N PRO A 9 0.42 13.83 0.81
CA PRO A 9 0.55 14.97 -0.09
C PRO A 9 0.98 14.55 -1.51
N PRO A 10 0.56 15.28 -2.56
CA PRO A 10 0.89 14.96 -3.95
C PRO A 10 2.39 14.82 -4.24
N PHE A 11 3.23 15.68 -3.65
CA PHE A 11 4.69 15.69 -3.89
C PHE A 11 5.42 14.43 -3.39
N HIS A 12 4.75 13.57 -2.60
CA HIS A 12 5.28 12.26 -2.25
C HIS A 12 5.32 11.29 -3.44
N LEU A 13 4.53 11.54 -4.49
CA LEU A 13 4.48 10.67 -5.66
C LEU A 13 5.81 10.70 -6.41
N ASP A 14 6.48 11.86 -6.45
CA ASP A 14 7.74 12.05 -7.20
C ASP A 14 8.95 11.36 -6.53
N HIS A 15 8.81 10.99 -5.26
CA HIS A 15 9.92 10.48 -4.44
C HIS A 15 9.73 8.98 -4.17
N PRO A 16 10.61 8.12 -4.71
CA PRO A 16 10.44 6.68 -4.55
C PRO A 16 10.48 6.21 -3.09
N SER A 17 11.29 6.86 -2.26
CA SER A 17 11.36 6.61 -0.81
C SER A 17 10.03 6.91 -0.10
N HIS A 18 9.28 7.92 -0.54
CA HIS A 18 7.96 8.24 0.00
C HIS A 18 6.90 7.21 -0.43
N ARG A 19 6.94 6.77 -1.69
CA ARG A 19 6.10 5.66 -2.18
C ARG A 19 6.35 4.36 -1.41
N ARG A 20 7.63 4.00 -1.19
CA ARG A 20 8.00 2.83 -0.36
C ARG A 20 7.46 2.95 1.08
N ARG A 21 7.58 4.13 1.69
CA ARG A 21 7.04 4.38 3.04
C ARG A 21 5.52 4.26 3.08
N ALA A 22 4.82 4.72 2.03
CA ALA A 22 3.37 4.57 1.91
C ALA A 22 2.97 3.08 1.84
N ASP A 23 3.68 2.28 1.04
CA ASP A 23 3.46 0.82 0.96
C ASP A 23 3.68 0.13 2.32
N ALA A 24 4.78 0.46 3.00
CA ALA A 24 5.09 -0.10 4.31
C ALA A 24 4.03 0.25 5.36
N GLN A 25 3.52 1.48 5.34
CA GLN A 25 2.50 1.94 6.28
C GLN A 25 1.16 1.19 6.09
N VAL A 26 0.74 0.95 4.85
CA VAL A 26 -0.47 0.16 4.57
C VAL A 26 -0.34 -1.26 5.11
N ARG A 27 0.84 -1.89 4.94
CA ARG A 27 1.11 -3.23 5.49
C ARG A 27 1.08 -3.27 7.00
N GLU A 28 1.69 -2.28 7.65
CA GLU A 28 1.63 -2.12 9.11
C GLU A 28 0.17 -1.99 9.59
N ARG A 29 -0.66 -1.23 8.86
CA ARG A 29 -2.09 -1.13 9.13
C ARG A 29 -2.80 -2.46 9.02
N PHE A 30 -2.55 -3.24 7.98
CA PHE A 30 -3.11 -4.59 7.87
C PHE A 30 -2.73 -5.47 9.06
N TYR A 31 -1.45 -5.48 9.47
CA TYR A 31 -1.03 -6.26 10.64
C TYR A 31 -1.72 -5.80 11.93
N SER A 32 -1.97 -4.49 12.07
CA SER A 32 -2.68 -3.95 13.25
C SER A 32 -4.17 -4.29 13.28
N LEU A 33 -4.79 -4.47 12.11
CA LEU A 33 -6.23 -4.70 11.95
C LEU A 33 -6.59 -6.19 11.79
N TRP A 34 -5.61 -7.03 11.43
CA TRP A 34 -5.82 -8.45 11.23
C TRP A 34 -6.11 -9.17 12.55
N VAL A 35 -7.21 -9.91 12.58
CA VAL A 35 -7.57 -10.76 13.72
C VAL A 35 -7.43 -12.23 13.35
N PRO A 36 -6.47 -12.98 13.93
CA PRO A 36 -6.29 -14.40 13.61
C PRO A 36 -7.55 -15.24 13.90
N GLY A 37 -7.82 -16.21 13.03
CA GLY A 37 -8.87 -17.20 13.25
C GLY A 37 -10.30 -16.78 12.88
N ILE A 38 -10.50 -15.58 12.33
CA ILE A 38 -11.80 -15.18 11.76
C ILE A 38 -11.92 -15.77 10.34
N PRO A 39 -12.85 -16.72 10.10
CA PRO A 39 -13.05 -17.28 8.76
C PRO A 39 -13.58 -16.23 7.79
N GLY A 40 -13.01 -16.18 6.58
CA GLY A 40 -13.46 -15.27 5.52
C GLY A 40 -13.17 -13.78 5.79
N GLN A 41 -12.24 -13.47 6.70
CA GLN A 41 -11.82 -12.09 6.90
C GLN A 41 -11.12 -11.55 5.66
N VAL A 42 -11.65 -10.45 5.13
CA VAL A 42 -11.04 -9.66 4.07
C VAL A 42 -10.94 -8.22 4.55
N LEU A 43 -9.74 -7.66 4.47
CA LEU A 43 -9.47 -6.25 4.75
C LEU A 43 -9.07 -5.56 3.44
N TYR A 44 -9.55 -4.34 3.25
CA TYR A 44 -9.22 -3.50 2.12
C TYR A 44 -8.44 -2.27 2.62
N GLY A 45 -7.44 -1.86 1.86
CA GLY A 45 -6.63 -0.68 2.14
C GLY A 45 -6.49 0.16 0.88
N ILE A 46 -6.63 1.47 1.02
CA ILE A 46 -6.33 2.41 -0.06
C ILE A 46 -5.20 3.32 0.40
N SER A 47 -4.17 3.47 -0.43
CA SER A 47 -3.12 4.47 -0.24
C SER A 47 -3.28 5.55 -1.29
N ALA A 48 -3.73 6.73 -0.91
CA ALA A 48 -3.87 7.88 -1.80
C ALA A 48 -2.66 8.81 -1.67
N ILE A 49 -2.06 9.18 -2.81
CA ILE A 49 -0.99 10.17 -2.91
C ILE A 49 -1.44 11.22 -3.92
N GLY A 50 -1.83 12.41 -3.44
CA GLY A 50 -2.44 13.42 -4.30
C GLY A 50 -3.77 12.92 -4.90
N THR A 51 -3.90 12.94 -6.22
CA THR A 51 -5.11 12.44 -6.91
C THR A 51 -5.03 10.95 -7.23
N THR A 52 -3.85 10.34 -7.13
CA THR A 52 -3.68 8.93 -7.46
C THR A 52 -3.79 8.03 -6.23
N PHE A 53 -4.20 6.78 -6.42
CA PHE A 53 -4.31 5.81 -5.34
C PHE A 53 -3.93 4.39 -5.75
N ALA A 54 -3.49 3.64 -4.75
CA ALA A 54 -3.20 2.22 -4.82
C ALA A 54 -4.21 1.44 -3.96
N VAL A 55 -4.71 0.33 -4.48
CA VAL A 55 -5.65 -0.56 -3.76
C VAL A 55 -4.91 -1.79 -3.26
N TYR A 56 -5.21 -2.16 -2.02
CA TYR A 56 -4.66 -3.31 -1.34
C TYR A 56 -5.76 -4.19 -0.74
N THR A 57 -5.49 -5.48 -0.68
CA THR A 57 -6.35 -6.47 -0.04
C THR A 57 -5.51 -7.38 0.84
N LEU A 58 -5.96 -7.63 2.08
CA LEU A 58 -5.49 -8.73 2.91
C LEU A 58 -6.57 -9.81 2.98
N GLU A 59 -6.27 -10.97 2.41
CA GLU A 59 -7.11 -12.17 2.43
C GLU A 59 -6.22 -13.40 2.60
N ASN A 60 -6.65 -14.38 3.39
CA ASN A 60 -5.89 -15.63 3.63
C ASN A 60 -4.42 -15.38 4.03
N ASP A 61 -4.19 -14.45 4.97
CA ASP A 61 -2.86 -14.03 5.44
C ASP A 61 -1.93 -13.46 4.35
N ARG A 62 -2.47 -13.09 3.18
CA ARG A 62 -1.71 -12.54 2.05
C ARG A 62 -2.17 -11.14 1.72
N ILE A 63 -1.21 -10.20 1.71
CA ILE A 63 -1.42 -8.82 1.26
C ILE A 63 -1.10 -8.74 -0.23
N THR A 64 -2.08 -8.34 -1.03
CA THR A 64 -1.95 -8.02 -2.45
C THR A 64 -2.07 -6.50 -2.62
N PRO A 65 -1.22 -5.84 -3.42
CA PRO A 65 -0.07 -6.37 -4.15
C PRO A 65 1.10 -6.80 -3.23
N VAL A 66 2.04 -7.57 -3.78
CA VAL A 66 3.26 -8.01 -3.08
C VAL A 66 4.12 -6.79 -2.70
N ALA A 67 4.84 -6.90 -1.58
CA ALA A 67 5.74 -5.86 -1.08
C ALA A 67 6.74 -5.43 -2.15
N THR A 68 7.01 -4.13 -2.21
CA THR A 68 8.08 -3.61 -3.06
C THR A 68 9.41 -4.21 -2.62
N PRO A 69 10.18 -4.86 -3.51
CA PRO A 69 11.48 -5.42 -3.15
C PRO A 69 12.41 -4.35 -2.54
N ARG A 70 13.16 -4.71 -1.51
CA ARG A 70 14.29 -3.90 -1.07
C ARG A 70 15.40 -4.08 -2.09
N SER A 71 15.72 -3.03 -2.83
CA SER A 71 16.95 -2.99 -3.63
C SER A 71 18.12 -2.81 -2.66
N ASP A 72 18.91 -3.87 -2.44
CA ASP A 72 20.16 -3.81 -1.64
C ASP A 72 21.23 -2.94 -2.31
N ASP A 73 21.11 -2.74 -3.62
CA ASP A 73 21.94 -1.85 -4.42
C ASP A 73 21.23 -0.50 -4.52
N GLY A 74 21.73 0.51 -3.79
CA GLY A 74 21.02 1.74 -3.41
C GLY A 74 20.57 2.71 -4.52
N MET A 75 20.33 2.24 -5.75
CA MET A 75 20.07 3.10 -6.91
C MET A 75 18.74 2.88 -7.64
N VAL A 76 17.92 1.87 -7.33
CA VAL A 76 16.58 1.76 -7.95
C VAL A 76 15.56 1.14 -7.00
N ASP A 77 15.16 1.95 -6.01
CA ASP A 77 13.94 1.71 -5.25
C ASP A 77 12.74 2.13 -6.09
N VAL A 78 12.15 1.21 -6.85
CA VAL A 78 10.91 1.53 -7.58
C VAL A 78 9.81 0.69 -6.94
N ALA A 79 9.14 1.25 -5.92
CA ALA A 79 7.71 0.98 -5.84
C ALA A 79 7.17 1.40 -7.21
N PRO A 80 6.65 0.45 -8.03
CA PRO A 80 6.23 0.76 -9.39
C PRO A 80 5.30 1.97 -9.33
N GLY A 81 5.59 3.03 -10.09
CA GLY A 81 4.73 4.22 -10.10
C GLY A 81 3.30 3.85 -10.48
N ASP A 82 3.21 2.85 -11.35
CA ASP A 82 2.07 2.06 -11.78
C ASP A 82 1.26 1.41 -10.63
N ARG A 83 1.77 1.35 -9.39
CA ARG A 83 0.94 0.96 -8.23
C ARG A 83 -0.08 2.04 -7.85
N TRP A 84 0.25 3.30 -8.08
CA TRP A 84 -0.66 4.45 -7.94
C TRP A 84 -1.19 4.85 -9.32
N GLU A 85 -1.71 3.89 -10.08
CA GLU A 85 -2.24 4.12 -11.43
C GLU A 85 -3.71 4.57 -11.44
N HIS A 86 -4.46 4.36 -10.35
CA HIS A 86 -5.84 4.80 -10.29
C HIS A 86 -5.90 6.28 -9.95
N ASP A 87 -6.70 7.03 -10.70
CA ASP A 87 -6.87 8.47 -10.51
C ASP A 87 -8.29 8.77 -9.97
N LEU A 88 -8.37 9.73 -9.06
CA LEU A 88 -9.62 10.31 -8.56
C LEU A 88 -9.98 11.51 -9.45
N VAL A 89 -10.39 11.22 -10.69
CA VAL A 89 -10.95 12.20 -11.64
C VAL A 89 -12.46 12.32 -11.51
#